data_AF-A0A8H6VSK7-F1
#
_entry.id   AF-A0A8H6VSK7-F1
#
_cell.length_a   1.000
_cell.length_b   1.000
_cell.length_c   1.000
_cell.angle_alpha   90.00
_cell.angle_beta   90.00
_cell.angle_gamma   90.00
#
_symmetry.space_group_name_H-M   'P 1'
#
loop_
_entity.id
_entity.type
_entity.pdbx_description
1 polymer ?
#
loop_
_entity_poly.entity_id
_entity_poly.type
_entity_poly.pdbx_seq_one_letter_code
_entity_poly.pdbx_strand_id
1 'polypeptide(L)'
;MHLAPAVISFLWHVLVGAALQQPFETSKIDPIAQGVLNRALADNIDLSVHSFTAAALADIVFWSHFEPGPEHEYALEANATGAIDTHAHYVPEWYAKLRGDNTKWSLEEHLSLMKCRGIATTIFDIPNPNIFPKDANATVAIARLLNENLAALSKALPRKFGFFATVPLPYVDEAIVETTYALKHLNALAVALSSNHEGQYLGDPLFRPFFSVLNDLQAIVFLHPNEPLIEVDGSLIKANPTRYSSIPAEFYFETGIMNELHAFFLTASISTNNARSYLISDPQHIHPSSFHNPPSRRILPFHH
;
A
#
# COMPACT_ATOMS: atom_id res chain seq x y z
N MET A 1 15.08 32.94 20.15
CA MET A 1 13.94 33.33 19.30
C MET A 1 13.35 32.05 18.74
N HIS A 2 12.30 31.51 19.38
CA HIS A 2 11.57 30.35 18.90
C HIS A 2 10.54 30.83 17.88
N LEU A 3 10.66 30.38 16.63
CA LEU A 3 9.61 30.56 15.63
C LEU A 3 8.57 29.45 15.81
N ALA A 4 7.29 29.81 15.69
CA ALA A 4 6.18 28.88 15.85
C ALA A 4 6.18 27.80 14.73
N PRO A 5 5.70 26.57 15.01
CA PRO A 5 5.76 25.42 14.09
C PRO A 5 5.17 25.67 12.69
N ALA A 6 4.18 26.56 12.59
CA ALA A 6 3.55 26.94 11.32
C ALA A 6 4.52 27.63 10.33
N VAL A 7 5.58 28.28 10.82
CA VAL A 7 6.56 28.98 9.97
C VAL A 7 7.56 27.99 9.33
N ILE A 8 7.84 26.86 9.99
CA ILE A 8 8.71 25.80 9.47
C ILE A 8 7.99 25.04 8.35
N SER A 9 6.70 24.75 8.52
CA SER A 9 5.86 24.15 7.47
C SER A 9 5.74 25.08 6.25
N PHE A 10 5.56 26.39 6.44
CA PHE A 10 5.44 27.33 5.33
C PHE A 10 6.75 27.50 4.54
N LEU A 11 7.92 27.49 5.21
CA LEU A 11 9.22 27.54 4.54
C LEU A 11 9.55 26.25 3.76
N TRP A 12 9.04 25.09 4.19
CA TRP A 12 9.13 23.84 3.43
C TRP A 12 8.31 23.89 2.14
N HIS A 13 7.08 24.44 2.18
CA HIS A 13 6.21 24.55 1.01
C HIS A 13 6.77 25.47 -0.09
N VAL A 14 7.48 26.54 0.28
CA VAL A 14 8.10 27.47 -0.68
C VAL A 14 9.33 26.85 -1.36
N LEU A 15 10.05 25.94 -0.69
CA LEU A 15 11.21 25.25 -1.27
C LEU A 15 10.80 24.07 -2.17
N VAL A 16 9.71 23.37 -1.85
CA VAL A 16 9.20 22.26 -2.69
C VAL A 16 8.45 22.79 -3.94
N GLY A 17 7.79 23.94 -3.85
CA GLY A 17 7.02 24.51 -4.96
C GLY A 17 7.85 25.03 -6.15
N ALA A 18 9.15 25.31 -5.96
CA ALA A 18 10.01 25.85 -7.01
C ALA A 18 10.83 24.78 -7.76
N ALA A 19 10.75 23.51 -7.37
CA ALA A 19 11.62 22.44 -7.88
C ALA A 19 11.07 21.71 -9.12
N LEU A 20 10.05 22.24 -9.80
CA LEU A 20 9.41 21.55 -10.95
C LEU A 20 10.06 21.84 -12.33
N GLN A 21 11.16 22.61 -12.43
CA GLN A 21 11.78 22.93 -13.73
C GLN A 21 13.31 23.13 -13.69
N GLN A 22 14.07 22.33 -12.93
CA GLN A 22 15.54 22.35 -12.97
C GLN A 22 16.11 20.94 -13.16
N PRO A 23 17.10 20.74 -14.05
CA PRO A 23 17.77 19.45 -14.19
C PRO A 23 18.50 19.06 -12.89
N PHE A 24 18.42 17.77 -12.56
CA PHE A 24 18.89 17.18 -11.30
C PHE A 24 20.41 17.31 -11.14
N GLU A 25 20.89 18.24 -10.31
CA GLU A 25 22.32 18.37 -9.96
C GLU A 25 22.72 17.28 -8.96
N THR A 26 23.57 16.35 -9.40
CA THR A 26 23.96 15.13 -8.67
C THR A 26 24.91 15.33 -7.48
N SER A 27 25.24 16.58 -7.10
CA SER A 27 26.31 16.84 -6.12
C SER A 27 25.87 16.96 -4.65
N LYS A 28 24.56 16.90 -4.35
CA LYS A 28 24.04 16.87 -2.96
C LYS A 28 22.73 16.07 -2.82
N ILE A 29 22.69 14.85 -3.33
CA ILE A 29 21.57 13.94 -3.06
C ILE A 29 21.72 13.41 -1.62
N ASP A 30 20.64 13.41 -0.86
CA ASP A 30 20.60 12.85 0.49
C ASP A 30 21.05 11.36 0.48
N PRO A 31 21.88 10.89 1.42
CA PRO A 31 22.35 9.50 1.45
C PRO A 31 21.23 8.45 1.48
N ILE A 32 20.08 8.75 2.11
CA ILE A 32 18.92 7.87 2.12
C ILE A 32 18.29 7.80 0.73
N ALA A 33 18.06 8.96 0.11
CA ALA A 33 17.54 9.03 -1.25
C ALA A 33 18.45 8.31 -2.26
N GLN A 34 19.77 8.51 -2.14
CA GLN A 34 20.75 7.79 -2.96
C GLN A 34 20.70 6.27 -2.70
N GLY A 35 20.51 5.86 -1.45
CA GLY A 35 20.33 4.46 -1.09
C GLY A 35 19.11 3.82 -1.76
N VAL A 36 17.98 4.52 -1.79
CA VAL A 36 16.75 4.07 -2.48
C VAL A 36 17.01 3.93 -3.98
N LEU A 37 17.61 4.95 -4.61
CA LEU A 37 17.97 4.91 -6.04
C LEU A 37 18.88 3.73 -6.37
N ASN A 38 19.91 3.49 -5.56
CA ASN A 38 20.87 2.42 -5.79
C ASN A 38 20.21 1.03 -5.65
N ARG A 39 19.33 0.82 -4.67
CA ARG A 39 18.61 -0.45 -4.49
C ARG A 39 17.61 -0.68 -5.61
N ALA A 40 16.90 0.36 -6.06
CA ALA A 40 16.01 0.26 -7.21
C ALA A 40 16.76 -0.10 -8.50
N LEU A 41 17.90 0.57 -8.76
CA LEU A 41 18.74 0.26 -9.92
C LEU A 41 19.32 -1.15 -9.89
N ALA A 42 19.65 -1.69 -8.70
CA ALA A 42 20.10 -3.08 -8.55
C ALA A 42 19.03 -4.10 -9.00
N ASP A 43 17.76 -3.72 -8.93
CA ASP A 43 16.61 -4.49 -9.38
C ASP A 43 16.15 -4.10 -10.81
N ASN A 44 16.96 -3.33 -11.55
CA ASN A 44 16.66 -2.79 -12.88
C ASN A 44 15.46 -1.82 -12.93
N ILE A 45 15.19 -1.13 -11.82
CA ILE A 45 14.14 -0.11 -11.73
C ILE A 45 14.79 1.27 -11.83
N ASP A 46 14.66 1.93 -12.98
CA ASP A 46 15.17 3.29 -13.16
C ASP A 46 14.16 4.32 -12.65
N LEU A 47 14.36 4.77 -11.40
CA LEU A 47 13.51 5.81 -10.82
C LEU A 47 13.80 7.20 -11.42
N SER A 48 14.96 7.43 -12.04
CA SER A 48 15.41 8.78 -12.41
C SER A 48 14.61 9.40 -13.57
N VAL A 49 13.93 8.57 -14.36
CA VAL A 49 13.18 9.02 -15.55
C VAL A 49 11.76 9.51 -15.24
N HIS A 50 11.30 9.35 -14.00
CA HIS A 50 9.92 9.66 -13.62
C HIS A 50 9.79 11.01 -12.90
N SER A 51 8.78 11.79 -13.30
CA SER A 51 8.53 13.14 -12.76
C SER A 51 8.14 13.14 -11.27
N PHE A 52 7.61 12.02 -10.75
CA PHE A 52 7.19 11.88 -9.36
C PHE A 52 8.33 11.50 -8.40
N THR A 53 9.49 11.08 -8.91
CA THR A 53 10.58 10.53 -8.09
C THR A 53 11.13 11.52 -7.08
N ALA A 54 11.35 12.78 -7.48
CA ALA A 54 11.91 13.78 -6.57
C ALA A 54 11.00 14.03 -5.35
N ALA A 55 9.69 14.12 -5.57
CA ALA A 55 8.73 14.34 -4.50
C ALA A 55 8.62 13.12 -3.56
N ALA A 56 8.62 11.91 -4.12
CA ALA A 56 8.60 10.68 -3.35
C ALA A 56 9.86 10.50 -2.49
N LEU A 57 11.05 10.76 -3.05
CA LEU A 57 12.32 10.68 -2.32
C LEU A 57 12.40 11.72 -1.19
N ALA A 58 11.90 12.94 -1.41
CA ALA A 58 11.86 13.97 -0.37
C ALA A 58 11.01 13.53 0.83
N ASP A 59 9.88 12.87 0.57
CA ASP A 59 8.99 12.35 1.61
C ASP A 59 9.58 11.12 2.34
N ILE A 60 10.27 10.23 1.61
CA ILE A 60 11.04 9.12 2.22
C ILE A 60 12.14 9.65 3.15
N VAL A 61 12.89 10.66 2.71
CA VAL A 61 13.95 11.31 3.51
C VAL A 61 13.35 11.97 4.75
N PHE A 62 12.22 12.67 4.60
CA PHE A 62 11.49 13.26 5.71
C PHE A 62 11.17 12.21 6.79
N TRP A 63 10.52 11.11 6.42
CA TRP A 63 10.17 10.05 7.38
C TRP A 63 11.39 9.36 7.98
N SER A 64 12.46 9.21 7.20
CA SER A 64 13.69 8.58 7.67
C SER A 64 14.45 9.41 8.72
N HIS A 65 14.16 10.71 8.79
CA HIS A 65 14.69 11.64 9.80
C HIS A 65 13.65 12.09 10.82
N PHE A 66 12.41 11.59 10.72
CA PHE A 66 11.33 11.98 11.60
C PHE A 66 11.57 11.47 13.02
N GLU A 67 11.51 12.38 13.99
CA GLU A 67 11.54 12.08 15.41
C GLU A 67 10.26 12.65 16.04
N PRO A 68 9.45 11.83 16.75
CA PRO A 68 8.20 12.31 17.34
C PRO A 68 8.45 13.40 18.38
N GLY A 69 7.86 14.58 18.18
CA GLY A 69 7.85 15.65 19.17
C GLY A 69 6.86 15.46 20.32
N PRO A 70 6.90 16.32 21.36
CA PRO A 70 6.01 16.26 22.53
C PRO A 70 4.51 16.26 22.20
N GLU A 71 4.13 16.89 21.08
CA GLU A 71 2.76 16.89 20.57
C GLU A 71 2.24 15.48 20.23
N HIS A 72 3.14 14.53 19.96
CA HIS A 72 2.79 13.13 19.65
C HIS A 72 2.78 12.24 20.91
N GLU A 73 3.50 12.61 21.97
CA GLU A 73 3.75 11.78 23.16
C GLU A 73 2.45 11.24 23.76
N TYR A 74 1.46 12.10 23.93
CA TYR A 74 0.15 11.74 24.48
C TYR A 74 -0.60 10.67 23.64
N ALA A 75 -0.49 10.73 22.31
CA ALA A 75 -1.11 9.73 21.43
C ALA A 75 -0.28 8.44 21.36
N LEU A 76 1.02 8.53 21.59
CA LEU A 76 1.93 7.38 21.62
C LEU A 76 1.80 6.56 22.92
N GLU A 77 1.62 7.22 24.06
CA GLU A 77 1.53 6.58 25.39
C GLU A 77 0.15 6.04 25.76
N ALA A 78 -0.91 6.50 25.08
CA ALA A 78 -2.27 6.08 25.41
C ALA A 78 -2.44 4.56 25.33
N ASN A 79 -2.98 3.97 26.40
CA ASN A 79 -3.28 2.54 26.51
C ASN A 79 -4.30 2.12 25.45
N ALA A 80 -3.80 1.69 24.30
CA ALA A 80 -4.61 1.00 23.32
C ALA A 80 -5.09 -0.34 23.89
N THR A 81 -6.27 -0.77 23.47
CA THR A 81 -6.88 -2.05 23.89
C THR A 81 -6.17 -3.29 23.30
N GLY A 82 -5.04 -3.08 22.61
CA GLY A 82 -4.29 -4.11 21.89
C GLY A 82 -4.83 -4.41 20.48
N ALA A 83 -5.85 -3.67 20.01
CA ALA A 83 -6.40 -3.85 18.67
C ALA A 83 -5.37 -3.49 17.59
N ILE A 84 -5.33 -4.30 16.52
CA ILE A 84 -4.53 -4.05 15.33
C ILE A 84 -5.51 -3.76 14.19
N ASP A 85 -5.42 -2.56 13.62
CA ASP A 85 -6.16 -2.19 12.42
C ASP A 85 -5.38 -2.66 11.20
N THR A 86 -5.98 -3.51 10.38
CA THR A 86 -5.37 -4.09 9.18
C THR A 86 -5.97 -3.57 7.89
N HIS A 87 -6.84 -2.55 7.95
CA HIS A 87 -7.49 -1.97 6.78
C HIS A 87 -7.52 -0.45 6.93
N ALA A 88 -6.35 0.16 6.77
CA ALA A 88 -6.18 1.60 6.81
C ALA A 88 -5.30 2.06 5.66
N HIS A 89 -5.68 3.17 5.04
CA HIS A 89 -4.95 3.70 3.91
C HIS A 89 -3.97 4.79 4.33
N TYR A 90 -2.78 4.72 3.74
CA TYR A 90 -1.84 5.83 3.71
C TYR A 90 -1.75 6.37 2.28
N VAL A 91 -1.88 7.68 2.12
CA VAL A 91 -1.79 8.33 0.81
C VAL A 91 -0.85 9.53 0.95
N PRO A 92 0.42 9.40 0.51
CA PRO A 92 1.33 10.53 0.46
C PRO A 92 0.78 11.68 -0.38
N GLU A 93 1.07 12.92 0.00
CA GLU A 93 0.58 14.10 -0.74
C GLU A 93 1.05 14.10 -2.20
N TRP A 94 2.30 13.70 -2.44
CA TRP A 94 2.86 13.61 -3.79
C TRP A 94 2.10 12.58 -4.65
N TYR A 95 1.62 11.49 -4.03
CA TYR A 95 0.86 10.46 -4.70
C TYR A 95 -0.58 10.90 -4.96
N ALA A 96 -1.25 11.53 -3.99
CA ALA A 96 -2.59 12.11 -4.18
C ALA A 96 -2.61 13.12 -5.36
N LYS A 97 -1.61 14.00 -5.43
CA LYS A 97 -1.43 14.93 -6.56
C LYS A 97 -1.25 14.22 -7.88
N LEU A 98 -0.45 13.16 -7.91
CA LEU A 98 -0.21 12.36 -9.11
C LEU A 98 -1.49 11.68 -9.62
N ARG A 99 -2.37 11.24 -8.72
CA ARG A 99 -3.70 10.71 -9.05
C ARG A 99 -4.72 11.78 -9.45
N GLY A 100 -4.39 13.05 -9.26
CA GLY A 100 -5.31 14.17 -9.51
C GLY A 100 -6.44 14.28 -8.48
N ASP A 101 -6.23 13.78 -7.26
CA ASP A 101 -7.20 13.91 -6.16
C ASP A 101 -6.65 14.72 -4.98
N ASN A 102 -7.55 15.05 -4.05
CA ASN A 102 -7.26 15.86 -2.87
C ASN A 102 -7.31 15.04 -1.58
N THR A 103 -7.03 13.74 -1.65
CA THR A 103 -6.96 12.89 -0.46
C THR A 103 -5.89 13.44 0.47
N LYS A 104 -6.25 13.66 1.74
CA LYS A 104 -5.34 14.13 2.77
C LYS A 104 -5.16 13.06 3.81
N TRP A 105 -3.92 12.88 4.23
CA TRP A 105 -3.56 12.09 5.39
C TRP A 105 -2.66 12.94 6.29
N SER A 106 -2.88 12.88 7.59
CA SER A 106 -1.99 13.52 8.56
C SER A 106 -1.68 12.58 9.73
N LEU A 107 -0.44 12.65 10.21
CA LEU A 107 0.01 11.84 11.34
C LEU A 107 -0.80 12.14 12.60
N GLU A 108 -1.06 13.42 12.86
CA GLU A 108 -1.79 13.89 14.05
C GLU A 108 -3.23 13.36 14.08
N GLU A 109 -3.95 13.47 12.95
CA GLU A 109 -5.33 12.97 12.87
C GLU A 109 -5.36 11.44 12.99
N HIS A 110 -4.41 10.73 12.36
CA HIS A 110 -4.36 9.27 12.41
C HIS A 110 -4.03 8.76 13.82
N LEU A 111 -3.05 9.35 14.50
CA LEU A 111 -2.73 8.99 15.89
C LEU A 111 -3.88 9.32 16.85
N SER A 112 -4.58 10.45 16.61
CA SER A 112 -5.79 10.81 17.36
C SER A 112 -6.92 9.81 17.14
N LEU A 113 -7.14 9.36 15.90
CA LEU A 113 -8.08 8.30 15.56
C LEU A 113 -7.73 7.00 16.30
N MET A 114 -6.47 6.55 16.19
CA MET A 114 -6.00 5.33 16.86
C MET A 114 -6.29 5.39 18.36
N LYS A 115 -5.95 6.50 19.00
CA LYS A 115 -6.22 6.72 20.41
C LYS A 115 -7.71 6.69 20.75
N CYS A 116 -8.53 7.43 20.01
CA CYS A 116 -9.98 7.48 20.23
C CYS A 116 -10.65 6.12 20.02
N ARG A 117 -10.09 5.26 19.17
CA ARG A 117 -10.61 3.92 18.87
C ARG A 117 -9.90 2.79 19.61
N GLY A 118 -8.90 3.10 20.45
CA GLY A 118 -8.13 2.11 21.20
C GLY A 118 -7.29 1.17 20.32
N ILE A 119 -6.87 1.63 19.13
CA ILE A 119 -6.02 0.92 18.18
C ILE A 119 -4.56 1.07 18.62
N ALA A 120 -3.87 -0.06 18.79
CA ALA A 120 -2.47 -0.11 19.18
C ALA A 120 -1.54 0.06 17.99
N THR A 121 -1.89 -0.61 16.88
CA THR A 121 -1.08 -0.66 15.68
C THR A 121 -1.99 -0.57 14.46
N THR A 122 -1.59 0.23 13.47
CA THR A 122 -2.22 0.29 12.15
C THR A 122 -1.29 -0.34 11.12
N ILE A 123 -1.81 -1.20 10.27
CA ILE A 123 -1.09 -1.76 9.13
C ILE A 123 -1.64 -1.11 7.87
N PHE A 124 -0.80 -0.34 7.19
CA PHE A 124 -1.20 0.46 6.05
C PHE A 124 -1.11 -0.31 4.74
N ASP A 125 -2.04 -0.05 3.84
CA ASP A 125 -1.93 -0.33 2.41
C ASP A 125 -2.12 0.95 1.57
N ILE A 126 -1.76 0.89 0.29
CA ILE A 126 -2.03 1.97 -0.67
C ILE A 126 -3.30 1.61 -1.45
N PRO A 127 -4.35 2.45 -1.41
CA PRO A 127 -5.55 2.21 -2.19
C PRO A 127 -5.29 2.50 -3.68
N ASN A 128 -5.73 1.58 -4.55
CA ASN A 128 -5.64 1.69 -6.01
C ASN A 128 -4.24 2.06 -6.54
N PRO A 129 -3.20 1.24 -6.28
CA PRO A 129 -1.82 1.62 -6.52
C PRO A 129 -1.45 1.78 -8.00
N ASN A 130 -2.06 1.00 -8.90
CA ASN A 130 -1.77 1.07 -10.35
C ASN A 130 -2.53 2.25 -10.99
N ILE A 131 -1.80 3.33 -11.22
CA ILE A 131 -2.30 4.56 -11.85
C ILE A 131 -1.70 4.80 -13.25
N PHE A 132 -0.87 3.87 -13.73
CA PHE A 132 -0.18 3.92 -15.03
C PHE A 132 -0.47 2.64 -15.83
N PRO A 133 -1.74 2.39 -16.17
CA PRO A 133 -2.11 1.16 -16.87
C PRO A 133 -1.33 1.04 -18.19
N LYS A 134 -0.87 -0.17 -18.49
CA LYS A 134 -0.06 -0.49 -19.69
C LYS A 134 1.30 0.20 -19.76
N ASP A 135 1.76 0.86 -18.69
CA ASP A 135 3.12 1.37 -18.54
C ASP A 135 3.83 0.62 -17.40
N ALA A 136 4.57 -0.43 -17.79
CA ALA A 136 5.32 -1.27 -16.87
C ALA A 136 6.35 -0.46 -16.07
N ASN A 137 7.12 0.39 -16.74
CA ASN A 137 8.20 1.15 -16.11
C ASN A 137 7.65 2.07 -15.02
N ALA A 138 6.61 2.85 -15.34
CA ALA A 138 6.00 3.74 -14.36
C ALA A 138 5.31 2.98 -13.22
N THR A 139 4.66 1.86 -13.51
CA THR A 139 3.97 1.01 -12.51
C THR A 139 4.93 0.35 -11.54
N VAL A 140 6.10 -0.10 -12.01
CA VAL A 140 7.14 -0.69 -11.17
C VAL A 140 7.82 0.38 -10.32
N ALA A 141 8.15 1.53 -10.93
CA ALA A 141 8.77 2.64 -10.22
C ALA A 141 7.89 3.20 -9.10
N ILE A 142 6.59 3.39 -9.35
CA ILE A 142 5.65 3.89 -8.34
C ILE A 142 5.47 2.90 -7.19
N ALA A 143 5.40 1.60 -7.46
CA ALA A 143 5.30 0.56 -6.43
C ALA A 143 6.53 0.58 -5.49
N ARG A 144 7.75 0.64 -6.06
CA ARG A 144 9.00 0.75 -5.28
C ARG A 144 9.00 1.97 -4.37
N LEU A 145 8.63 3.14 -4.91
CA LEU A 145 8.62 4.39 -4.14
C LEU A 145 7.56 4.39 -3.04
N LEU A 146 6.36 3.86 -3.30
CA LEU A 146 5.31 3.72 -2.29
C LEU A 146 5.73 2.77 -1.15
N ASN A 147 6.34 1.64 -1.49
CA ASN A 147 6.83 0.67 -0.52
C ASN A 147 7.95 1.25 0.36
N GLU A 148 8.94 1.94 -0.24
CA GLU A 148 10.01 2.63 0.49
C GLU A 148 9.46 3.73 1.41
N ASN A 149 8.43 4.44 0.96
CA ASN A 149 7.79 5.49 1.76
C ASN A 149 7.04 4.93 2.97
N LEU A 150 6.22 3.88 2.76
CA LEU A 150 5.56 3.15 3.84
C LEU A 150 6.56 2.51 4.83
N ALA A 151 7.69 2.00 4.32
CA ALA A 151 8.75 1.45 5.16
C ALA A 151 9.41 2.53 6.02
N ALA A 152 9.68 3.71 5.45
CA ALA A 152 10.22 4.85 6.19
C ALA A 152 9.23 5.33 7.28
N LEU A 153 7.95 5.52 6.93
CA LEU A 153 6.89 5.87 7.88
C LEU A 153 6.77 4.85 9.01
N SER A 154 6.76 3.55 8.67
CA SER A 154 6.66 2.47 9.66
C SER A 154 7.86 2.44 10.59
N LYS A 155 9.06 2.69 10.07
CA LYS A 155 10.30 2.76 10.86
C LYS A 155 10.34 3.98 11.79
N ALA A 156 9.73 5.09 11.39
CA ALA A 156 9.61 6.29 12.21
C ALA A 156 8.76 6.02 13.48
N LEU A 157 7.79 5.10 13.40
CA LEU A 157 6.87 4.77 14.49
C LEU A 157 6.63 3.24 14.62
N PRO A 158 7.66 2.45 14.97
CA PRO A 158 7.69 0.98 14.75
C PRO A 158 6.75 0.17 15.64
N ARG A 159 6.18 0.76 16.69
CA ARG A 159 5.14 0.13 17.53
C ARG A 159 3.73 0.50 17.11
N LYS A 160 3.58 1.55 16.29
CA LYS A 160 2.28 2.08 15.87
C LYS A 160 1.96 1.69 14.44
N PHE A 161 2.97 1.60 13.58
CA PHE A 161 2.76 1.41 12.14
C PHE A 161 3.50 0.18 11.61
N GLY A 162 2.82 -0.51 10.71
CA GLY A 162 3.38 -1.46 9.76
C GLY A 162 2.72 -1.26 8.41
N PHE A 163 3.07 -2.09 7.43
CA PHE A 163 2.49 -1.95 6.09
C PHE A 163 2.42 -3.26 5.31
N PHE A 164 1.53 -3.28 4.33
CA PHE A 164 1.45 -4.28 3.27
C PHE A 164 2.13 -3.74 2.01
N ALA A 165 2.89 -4.60 1.34
CA ALA A 165 3.58 -4.26 0.11
C ALA A 165 2.60 -4.06 -1.04
N THR A 166 2.79 -2.96 -1.77
CA THR A 166 2.21 -2.74 -3.08
C THR A 166 3.01 -3.52 -4.12
N VAL A 167 2.33 -4.18 -5.06
CA VAL A 167 3.00 -4.94 -6.15
C VAL A 167 2.59 -4.45 -7.53
N PRO A 168 3.52 -4.40 -8.50
CA PRO A 168 3.28 -3.92 -9.86
C PRO A 168 2.62 -4.99 -10.76
N LEU A 169 1.55 -5.63 -10.33
CA LEU A 169 0.75 -6.47 -11.24
C LEU A 169 0.00 -5.57 -12.25
N PRO A 170 -0.13 -6.00 -13.53
CA PRO A 170 0.02 -7.38 -14.03
C PRO A 170 1.44 -7.79 -14.49
N TYR A 171 2.48 -6.99 -14.23
CA TYR A 171 3.87 -7.28 -14.63
C TYR A 171 4.51 -8.32 -13.68
N VAL A 172 4.37 -9.61 -14.02
CA VAL A 172 4.62 -10.75 -13.10
C VAL A 172 6.07 -10.84 -12.62
N ASP A 173 7.04 -10.70 -13.52
CA ASP A 173 8.46 -10.86 -13.17
C ASP A 173 8.91 -9.72 -12.23
N GLU A 174 8.49 -8.49 -12.54
CA GLU A 174 8.75 -7.31 -11.73
C GLU A 174 7.99 -7.37 -10.39
N ALA A 175 6.78 -7.92 -10.37
CA ALA A 175 6.02 -8.13 -9.15
C ALA A 175 6.66 -9.14 -8.21
N ILE A 176 7.29 -10.19 -8.74
CA ILE A 176 8.09 -11.17 -7.97
C ILE A 176 9.30 -10.50 -7.33
N VAL A 177 10.03 -9.68 -8.11
CA VAL A 177 11.19 -8.93 -7.62
C VAL A 177 10.77 -7.98 -6.50
N GLU A 178 9.75 -7.16 -6.74
CA GLU A 178 9.27 -6.16 -5.78
C GLU A 178 8.71 -6.80 -4.50
N THR A 179 7.97 -7.92 -4.63
CA THR A 179 7.48 -8.68 -3.47
C THR A 179 8.62 -9.18 -2.60
N THR A 180 9.63 -9.78 -3.23
CA THR A 180 10.80 -10.29 -2.51
C THR A 180 11.52 -9.15 -1.81
N TYR A 181 11.67 -8.03 -2.50
CA TYR A 181 12.28 -6.83 -1.96
C TYR A 181 11.53 -6.28 -0.74
N ALA A 182 10.23 -6.04 -0.88
CA ALA A 182 9.43 -5.44 0.18
C ALA A 182 9.37 -6.34 1.44
N LEU A 183 9.18 -7.65 1.27
CA LEU A 183 9.10 -8.57 2.40
C LEU A 183 10.47 -8.76 3.09
N LYS A 184 11.56 -8.93 2.33
CA LYS A 184 12.87 -9.29 2.90
C LYS A 184 13.74 -8.09 3.28
N HIS A 185 13.61 -6.97 2.57
CA HIS A 185 14.46 -5.80 2.79
C HIS A 185 13.72 -4.66 3.50
N LEU A 186 12.44 -4.46 3.19
CA LEU A 186 11.65 -3.38 3.80
C LEU A 186 10.83 -3.83 5.02
N ASN A 187 10.78 -5.12 5.31
CA ASN A 187 9.99 -5.72 6.39
C ASN A 187 8.48 -5.48 6.26
N ALA A 188 7.96 -5.48 5.03
CA ALA A 188 6.52 -5.54 4.79
C ALA A 188 5.93 -6.80 5.46
N LEU A 189 4.74 -6.68 6.05
CA LEU A 189 4.11 -7.77 6.80
C LEU A 189 3.30 -8.72 5.93
N ALA A 190 2.81 -8.23 4.80
CA ALA A 190 2.03 -8.96 3.81
C ALA A 190 2.16 -8.27 2.45
N VAL A 191 1.55 -8.86 1.43
CA VAL A 191 1.36 -8.25 0.12
C VAL A 191 -0.11 -7.86 -0.04
N ALA A 192 -0.38 -6.61 -0.42
CA ALA A 192 -1.72 -6.17 -0.78
C ALA A 192 -1.98 -6.42 -2.28
N LEU A 193 -3.04 -7.15 -2.59
CA LEU A 193 -3.50 -7.40 -3.96
C LEU A 193 -4.88 -6.81 -4.18
N SER A 194 -5.04 -6.19 -5.33
CA SER A 194 -6.34 -5.74 -5.83
C SER A 194 -7.16 -6.92 -6.34
N SER A 195 -8.49 -6.76 -6.44
CA SER A 195 -9.38 -7.80 -7.02
C SER A 195 -9.01 -8.11 -8.46
N ASN A 196 -8.68 -7.07 -9.21
CA ASN A 196 -8.16 -7.14 -10.56
C ASN A 196 -6.98 -6.16 -10.76
N HIS A 197 -6.13 -6.49 -11.71
CA HIS A 197 -5.01 -5.69 -12.20
C HIS A 197 -5.19 -5.45 -13.70
N GLU A 198 -5.54 -4.23 -14.09
CA GLU A 198 -5.86 -3.90 -15.49
C GLU A 198 -6.97 -4.80 -16.09
N GLY A 199 -7.99 -5.13 -15.29
CA GLY A 199 -9.09 -6.02 -15.68
C GLY A 199 -8.77 -7.52 -15.60
N GLN A 200 -7.52 -7.88 -15.30
CA GLN A 200 -7.13 -9.27 -15.08
C GLN A 200 -7.33 -9.66 -13.62
N TYR A 201 -8.21 -10.62 -13.38
CA TYR A 201 -8.49 -11.12 -12.03
C TYR A 201 -7.44 -12.11 -11.56
N LEU A 202 -7.26 -12.22 -10.24
CA LEU A 202 -6.20 -13.05 -9.64
C LEU A 202 -6.26 -14.53 -10.05
N GLY A 203 -7.43 -15.04 -10.48
CA GLY A 203 -7.59 -16.41 -10.98
C GLY A 203 -6.96 -16.67 -12.35
N ASP A 204 -6.50 -15.63 -13.06
CA ASP A 204 -5.87 -15.77 -14.37
C ASP A 204 -4.60 -16.65 -14.30
N PRO A 205 -4.44 -17.65 -15.19
CA PRO A 205 -3.22 -18.46 -15.28
C PRO A 205 -1.91 -17.66 -15.37
N LEU A 206 -1.94 -16.44 -15.90
CA LEU A 206 -0.80 -15.53 -15.98
C LEU A 206 -0.14 -15.31 -14.61
N PHE A 207 -0.93 -15.23 -13.53
CA PHE A 207 -0.40 -14.94 -12.18
C PHE A 207 0.09 -16.17 -11.42
N ARG A 208 0.04 -17.38 -12.01
CA ARG A 208 0.54 -18.61 -11.35
C ARG A 208 1.99 -18.52 -10.89
N PRO A 209 2.96 -17.99 -11.68
CA PRO A 209 4.34 -17.87 -11.22
C PRO A 209 4.46 -16.95 -9.99
N PHE A 210 3.74 -15.83 -9.98
CA PHE A 210 3.69 -14.90 -8.85
C PHE A 210 3.17 -15.58 -7.57
N PHE A 211 2.05 -16.31 -7.67
CA PHE A 211 1.51 -17.05 -6.52
C PHE A 211 2.41 -18.21 -6.05
N SER A 212 3.20 -18.81 -6.95
CA SER A 212 4.21 -19.80 -6.57
C SER A 212 5.28 -19.15 -5.68
N VAL A 213 5.77 -17.98 -6.04
CA VAL A 213 6.76 -17.25 -5.22
C VAL A 213 6.17 -16.83 -3.88
N LEU A 214 4.94 -16.30 -3.85
CA LEU A 214 4.28 -15.97 -2.58
C LEU A 214 4.16 -17.19 -1.66
N ASN A 215 3.87 -18.36 -2.22
CA ASN A 215 3.82 -19.61 -1.47
C ASN A 215 5.20 -19.98 -0.90
N ASP A 216 6.26 -19.89 -1.70
CA ASP A 216 7.62 -20.24 -1.27
C ASP A 216 8.14 -19.28 -0.20
N LEU A 217 7.71 -18.02 -0.24
CA LEU A 217 7.98 -17.01 0.79
C LEU A 217 7.07 -17.16 2.03
N GLN A 218 6.07 -18.05 1.99
CA GLN A 218 5.01 -18.15 2.99
C GLN A 218 4.34 -16.79 3.29
N ALA A 219 4.19 -15.97 2.25
CA ALA A 219 3.71 -14.61 2.36
C ALA A 219 2.23 -14.57 2.77
N ILE A 220 1.89 -13.61 3.62
CA ILE A 220 0.49 -13.23 3.88
C ILE A 220 0.01 -12.40 2.70
N VAL A 221 -1.22 -12.64 2.26
CA VAL A 221 -1.87 -11.86 1.20
C VAL A 221 -3.09 -11.14 1.76
N PHE A 222 -3.11 -9.82 1.64
CA PHE A 222 -4.26 -8.97 1.91
C PHE A 222 -4.99 -8.67 0.59
N LEU A 223 -6.30 -8.92 0.54
CA LEU A 223 -7.13 -8.63 -0.64
C LEU A 223 -7.93 -7.35 -0.40
N HIS A 224 -7.71 -6.35 -1.27
CA HIS A 224 -8.43 -5.07 -1.28
C HIS A 224 -9.27 -4.91 -2.57
N PRO A 225 -10.58 -4.60 -2.50
CA PRO A 225 -11.40 -4.43 -3.70
C PRO A 225 -10.88 -3.30 -4.59
N ASN A 226 -11.04 -3.46 -5.90
CA ASN A 226 -10.67 -2.44 -6.87
C ASN A 226 -11.83 -2.21 -7.84
N GLU A 227 -11.80 -1.11 -8.60
CA GLU A 227 -12.79 -0.85 -9.63
C GLU A 227 -12.78 -1.98 -10.68
N PRO A 228 -13.92 -2.58 -11.03
CA PRO A 228 -13.99 -3.59 -12.08
C PRO A 228 -13.64 -2.96 -13.42
N LEU A 229 -12.70 -3.56 -14.14
CA LEU A 229 -12.25 -3.11 -15.44
C LEU A 229 -12.41 -4.24 -16.46
N ILE A 230 -12.71 -3.87 -17.71
CA ILE A 230 -12.66 -4.76 -18.86
C ILE A 230 -11.88 -4.08 -19.99
N GLU A 231 -11.13 -4.88 -20.75
CA GLU A 231 -10.48 -4.41 -21.95
C GLU A 231 -11.40 -4.55 -23.17
N VAL A 232 -11.62 -3.43 -23.88
CA VAL A 232 -12.36 -3.37 -25.14
C VAL A 232 -11.52 -2.60 -26.15
N ASP A 233 -11.19 -3.23 -27.28
CA ASP A 233 -10.42 -2.64 -28.37
C ASP A 233 -9.09 -2.00 -27.95
N GLY A 234 -8.40 -2.60 -26.97
CA GLY A 234 -7.13 -2.08 -26.45
C GLY A 234 -7.28 -0.98 -25.39
N SER A 235 -8.50 -0.63 -25.01
CA SER A 235 -8.79 0.36 -23.96
C SER A 235 -9.39 -0.30 -22.72
N LEU A 236 -8.91 0.10 -21.54
CA LEU A 236 -9.53 -0.28 -20.27
C LEU A 236 -10.75 0.61 -20.03
N ILE A 237 -11.91 -0.01 -19.85
CA ILE A 237 -13.15 0.68 -19.50
C ILE A 237 -13.69 0.14 -18.18
N LYS A 238 -14.37 1.02 -17.43
CA LYS A 238 -15.05 0.63 -16.19
C LYS A 238 -16.17 -0.36 -16.51
N ALA A 239 -16.11 -1.52 -15.88
CA ALA A 239 -17.06 -2.60 -16.03
C ALA A 239 -18.07 -2.64 -14.88
N ASN A 240 -18.48 -1.49 -14.36
CA ASN A 240 -19.51 -1.40 -13.32
C ASN A 240 -20.90 -1.53 -13.97
N PRO A 241 -21.62 -2.66 -13.83
CA PRO A 241 -22.92 -2.86 -14.44
C PRO A 241 -24.03 -2.12 -13.67
N THR A 242 -23.70 -1.53 -12.51
CA THR A 242 -24.66 -0.89 -11.63
C THR A 242 -24.69 0.62 -11.83
N ARG A 243 -25.83 1.23 -11.47
CA ARG A 243 -25.99 2.68 -11.39
C ARG A 243 -25.39 3.28 -10.11
N TYR A 244 -24.82 2.45 -9.24
CA TYR A 244 -24.34 2.86 -7.93
C TYR A 244 -22.86 3.26 -8.02
N SER A 245 -22.45 4.19 -7.16
CA SER A 245 -21.03 4.53 -7.05
C SER A 245 -20.24 3.33 -6.52
N SER A 246 -18.97 3.25 -6.93
CA SER A 246 -18.10 2.10 -6.65
C SER A 246 -17.86 1.87 -5.14
N ILE A 247 -17.97 2.93 -4.32
CA ILE A 247 -17.57 2.96 -2.90
C ILE A 247 -18.74 2.79 -1.90
N PRO A 248 -19.92 2.32 -2.32
CA PRO A 248 -20.46 1.26 -1.47
C PRO A 248 -20.76 -0.02 -2.23
N ALA A 249 -21.51 0.04 -3.34
CA ALA A 249 -22.14 -1.16 -3.87
C ALA A 249 -21.18 -2.07 -4.64
N GLU A 250 -20.31 -1.49 -5.48
CA GLU A 250 -19.51 -2.29 -6.40
C GLU A 250 -18.35 -2.99 -5.71
N PHE A 251 -17.72 -2.34 -4.73
CA PHE A 251 -16.68 -2.97 -3.93
C PHE A 251 -17.19 -4.21 -3.18
N TYR A 252 -18.48 -4.28 -2.81
CA TYR A 252 -19.05 -5.51 -2.26
C TYR A 252 -19.11 -6.65 -3.26
N PHE A 253 -19.46 -6.39 -4.53
CA PHE A 253 -19.47 -7.41 -5.57
C PHE A 253 -18.04 -7.90 -5.84
N GLU A 254 -17.08 -6.99 -5.90
CA GLU A 254 -15.67 -7.32 -6.05
C GLU A 254 -15.14 -8.13 -4.85
N THR A 255 -15.54 -7.81 -3.62
CA THR A 255 -15.26 -8.65 -2.44
C THR A 255 -15.89 -10.04 -2.56
N GLY A 256 -17.09 -10.16 -3.16
CA GLY A 256 -17.70 -11.44 -3.48
C GLY A 256 -16.86 -12.28 -4.44
N ILE A 257 -16.39 -11.68 -5.53
CA ILE A 257 -15.48 -12.32 -6.49
C ILE A 257 -14.18 -12.73 -5.81
N MET A 258 -13.63 -11.88 -4.94
CA MET A 258 -12.44 -12.20 -4.16
C MET A 258 -12.63 -13.39 -3.22
N ASN A 259 -13.79 -13.52 -2.56
CA ASN A 259 -14.10 -14.67 -1.71
C ASN A 259 -14.15 -15.97 -2.51
N GLU A 260 -14.72 -15.94 -3.73
CA GLU A 260 -14.71 -17.09 -4.62
C GLU A 260 -13.30 -17.43 -5.12
N LEU A 261 -12.51 -16.43 -5.49
CA LEU A 261 -11.10 -16.60 -5.86
C LEU A 261 -10.30 -17.18 -4.70
N HIS A 262 -10.52 -16.69 -3.48
CA HIS A 262 -9.91 -17.23 -2.27
C HIS A 262 -10.31 -18.69 -2.03
N ALA A 263 -11.59 -19.04 -2.16
CA ALA A 263 -12.06 -20.42 -2.05
C ALA A 263 -11.44 -21.33 -3.13
N PHE A 264 -11.31 -20.84 -4.36
CA PHE A 264 -10.62 -21.54 -5.45
C PHE A 264 -9.13 -21.75 -5.13
N PHE A 265 -8.46 -20.73 -4.59
CA PHE A 265 -7.07 -20.84 -4.16
C PHE A 265 -6.90 -21.80 -2.99
N LEU A 266 -7.77 -21.77 -1.98
CA LEU A 266 -7.74 -22.71 -0.87
C LEU A 266 -7.97 -24.15 -1.35
N THR A 267 -8.95 -24.40 -2.22
CA THR A 267 -9.22 -25.74 -2.75
C THR A 267 -8.08 -26.26 -3.62
N ALA A 268 -7.49 -25.39 -4.46
CA ALA A 268 -6.29 -25.72 -5.22
C ALA A 268 -5.07 -25.97 -4.29
N SER A 269 -4.90 -25.19 -3.21
CA SER A 269 -3.79 -25.35 -2.26
C SER A 269 -3.92 -26.52 -1.29
N ILE A 270 -5.14 -26.91 -0.92
CA ILE A 270 -5.42 -28.13 -0.16
C ILE A 270 -4.99 -29.36 -0.99
N SER A 271 -5.15 -29.33 -2.32
CA SER A 271 -4.66 -30.40 -3.20
C SER A 271 -3.13 -30.48 -3.26
N THR A 272 -2.42 -29.40 -2.92
CA THR A 272 -0.95 -29.31 -2.92
C THR A 272 -0.32 -29.26 -1.52
N ASN A 273 -1.11 -29.46 -0.46
CA ASN A 273 -0.68 -29.58 0.94
C ASN A 273 0.06 -28.35 1.53
N ASN A 274 -0.27 -27.12 1.11
CA ASN A 274 0.36 -25.90 1.62
C ASN A 274 -0.67 -24.95 2.29
N ALA A 275 -0.42 -24.59 3.55
CA ALA A 275 -1.25 -23.64 4.29
C ALA A 275 -0.96 -22.20 3.82
N ARG A 276 -1.96 -21.53 3.27
CA ARG A 276 -1.90 -20.11 2.89
C ARG A 276 -2.63 -19.26 3.93
N SER A 277 -2.06 -18.12 4.32
CA SER A 277 -2.73 -17.13 5.19
C SER A 277 -3.19 -15.95 4.34
N TYR A 278 -4.51 -15.82 4.18
CA TYR A 278 -5.11 -14.69 3.49
C TYR A 278 -5.90 -13.83 4.48
N LEU A 279 -5.86 -12.52 4.28
CA LEU A 279 -6.69 -11.53 4.96
C LEU A 279 -7.58 -10.88 3.90
N ILE A 280 -8.89 -10.85 4.13
CA ILE A 280 -9.87 -10.21 3.25
C ILE A 280 -10.41 -8.98 3.99
N SER A 281 -10.40 -7.83 3.32
CA SER A 281 -10.59 -6.53 3.96
C SER A 281 -12.02 -6.25 4.47
N ASP A 282 -13.02 -7.04 4.05
CA ASP A 282 -14.40 -7.00 4.54
C ASP A 282 -15.14 -8.37 4.43
N PRO A 283 -14.95 -9.30 5.38
CA PRO A 283 -15.50 -10.66 5.27
C PRO A 283 -16.96 -10.79 5.76
N GLN A 284 -17.60 -9.75 6.31
CA GLN A 284 -18.75 -9.95 7.20
C GLN A 284 -20.12 -10.10 6.52
N HIS A 285 -20.28 -9.87 5.22
CA HIS A 285 -21.63 -9.63 4.65
C HIS A 285 -22.09 -10.60 3.54
N ILE A 286 -21.38 -11.72 3.31
CA ILE A 286 -21.87 -12.79 2.42
C ILE A 286 -21.69 -14.18 3.07
N HIS A 287 -22.82 -14.75 3.53
CA HIS A 287 -23.11 -16.12 4.01
C HIS A 287 -22.16 -16.78 5.07
N PRO A 288 -22.65 -17.14 6.28
CA PRO A 288 -21.81 -17.59 7.40
C PRO A 288 -21.37 -19.07 7.39
N SER A 289 -21.49 -19.81 6.30
CA SER A 289 -21.41 -21.29 6.36
C SER A 289 -20.01 -21.92 6.27
N SER A 290 -18.90 -21.15 6.26
CA SER A 290 -17.58 -21.71 5.90
C SER A 290 -16.47 -21.59 6.95
N PHE A 291 -16.68 -20.93 8.10
CA PHE A 291 -15.59 -20.67 9.05
C PHE A 291 -15.67 -21.58 10.28
N HIS A 292 -14.83 -22.63 10.34
CA HIS A 292 -14.48 -23.31 11.58
C HIS A 292 -13.24 -22.61 12.19
N ASN A 293 -13.44 -21.84 13.26
CA ASN A 293 -12.37 -21.19 14.03
C ASN A 293 -11.86 -22.12 15.16
N PRO A 294 -10.54 -22.29 15.35
CA PRO A 294 -9.95 -22.50 16.67
C PRO A 294 -9.58 -21.14 17.32
N PRO A 295 -9.35 -21.08 18.65
CA PRO A 295 -9.41 -19.83 19.39
C PRO A 295 -8.04 -19.12 19.45
N SER A 296 -7.92 -17.92 18.91
CA SER A 296 -7.10 -16.83 19.50
C SER A 296 -7.16 -15.52 18.72
N ARG A 297 -7.33 -14.41 19.47
CA ARG A 297 -7.21 -12.97 19.14
C ARG A 297 -8.24 -12.41 18.15
N ARG A 298 -9.03 -11.44 18.62
CA ARG A 298 -10.02 -10.67 17.83
C ARG A 298 -9.30 -9.86 16.75
N ILE A 299 -9.49 -10.26 15.50
CA ILE A 299 -9.33 -9.41 14.32
C ILE A 299 -10.62 -8.58 14.23
N LEU A 300 -10.52 -7.26 14.27
CA LEU A 300 -11.66 -6.36 14.13
C LEU A 300 -11.59 -5.70 12.75
N PRO A 301 -12.43 -6.07 11.78
CA PRO A 301 -12.67 -5.23 10.61
C PRO A 301 -13.56 -4.06 11.05
N PHE A 302 -13.15 -2.82 10.76
CA PHE A 302 -13.95 -1.63 11.06
C PHE A 302 -14.21 -0.77 9.82
N HIS A 303 -15.44 -0.27 9.76
CA HIS A 303 -15.96 0.59 8.70
C HIS A 303 -15.32 1.98 8.70
N HIS A 304 -15.15 2.52 7.48
CA HIS A 304 -14.91 3.94 7.19
C HIS A 304 -16.02 4.85 7.74
#